data_AF-E7C1J1-F1
#
_entry.id   AF-E7C1J1-F1
#
_cell.length_a   1.000
_cell.length_b   1.000
_cell.length_c   1.000
_cell.angle_alpha   90.00
_cell.angle_beta   90.00
_cell.angle_gamma   90.00
#
_symmetry.space_group_name_H-M   'P 1'
#
loop_
_entity.id
_entity.type
_entity.pdbx_description
1 polymer ?
#
loop_
_entity_poly.entity_id
_entity_poly.type
_entity_poly.pdbx_seq_one_letter_code
_entity_poly.pdbx_strand_id
1 'polypeptide(L)'
;MKYFSLLLLAISIGTFAASDKGSVSVNGQTLEVEVERVYAPGAAYPRSALRRGIEGFVVVEFDVSPEGEVLDPYVVDTDKPGSFERASMRAVRRWAYEPYVLNGIAVRVEGVTARFTFQLAD
;
A
#
# COMPACT_ATOMS: atom_id res chain seq x y z
N MET A 1 -45.43 -30.32 -6.10
CA MET A 1 -44.41 -30.10 -7.14
C MET A 1 -44.55 -28.68 -7.69
N LYS A 2 -43.64 -27.77 -7.33
CA LYS A 2 -43.38 -26.49 -8.01
C LYS A 2 -42.00 -26.02 -7.51
N TYR A 3 -41.10 -25.83 -8.47
CA TYR A 3 -39.66 -25.70 -8.28
C TYR A 3 -39.30 -24.44 -7.48
N PHE A 4 -38.56 -24.63 -6.40
CA PHE A 4 -37.95 -23.58 -5.60
C PHE A 4 -36.77 -23.02 -6.38
N SER A 5 -37.00 -21.92 -7.10
CA SER A 5 -35.97 -21.25 -7.90
C SER A 5 -34.98 -20.57 -6.97
N LEU A 6 -33.85 -21.22 -6.74
CA LEU A 6 -32.72 -20.68 -6.00
C LEU A 6 -31.95 -19.73 -6.93
N LEU A 7 -32.20 -18.43 -6.79
CA LEU A 7 -31.39 -17.41 -7.46
C LEU A 7 -30.08 -17.28 -6.68
N LEU A 8 -29.01 -17.92 -7.16
CA LEU A 8 -27.65 -17.69 -6.69
C LEU A 8 -27.26 -16.26 -7.09
N LEU A 9 -27.40 -15.33 -6.16
CA LEU A 9 -26.77 -14.02 -6.25
C LEU A 9 -25.26 -14.25 -6.20
N ALA A 10 -24.59 -14.09 -7.33
CA ALA A 10 -23.14 -14.04 -7.38
C ALA A 10 -22.70 -12.84 -6.52
N ILE A 11 -22.20 -13.11 -5.32
CA ILE A 11 -21.44 -12.11 -4.57
C ILE A 11 -20.16 -11.94 -5.38
N SER A 12 -20.12 -10.92 -6.22
CA SER A 12 -18.86 -10.37 -6.70
C SER A 12 -18.12 -9.92 -5.45
N ILE A 13 -17.27 -10.79 -4.90
CA ILE A 13 -16.26 -10.39 -3.93
C ILE A 13 -15.37 -9.46 -4.74
N GLY A 14 -15.63 -8.16 -4.65
CA GLY A 14 -14.70 -7.16 -5.11
C GLY A 14 -13.41 -7.45 -4.37
N THR A 15 -12.41 -7.95 -5.08
CA THR A 15 -11.03 -7.88 -4.63
C THR A 15 -10.76 -6.41 -4.39
N PHE A 16 -10.80 -5.99 -3.13
CA PHE A 16 -10.23 -4.71 -2.74
C PHE A 16 -8.73 -4.85 -2.95
N ALA A 17 -8.26 -4.63 -4.18
CA ALA A 17 -6.86 -4.33 -4.39
C ALA A 17 -6.56 -3.15 -3.48
N ALA A 18 -5.62 -3.34 -2.56
CA ALA A 18 -5.19 -2.25 -1.70
C ALA A 18 -4.56 -1.20 -2.61
N SER A 19 -5.17 -0.04 -2.61
CA SER A 19 -4.92 0.99 -3.61
C SER A 19 -4.44 2.25 -2.92
N ASP A 20 -3.39 2.87 -3.48
CA ASP A 20 -2.74 4.03 -2.91
C ASP A 20 -2.79 5.22 -3.86
N LYS A 21 -2.87 6.41 -3.28
CA LYS A 21 -2.89 7.66 -4.03
C LYS A 21 -1.48 8.18 -4.23
N GLY A 22 -1.23 8.72 -5.41
CA GLY A 22 -0.02 9.46 -5.75
C GLY A 22 -0.32 10.45 -6.88
N SER A 23 0.72 10.89 -7.58
CA SER A 23 0.57 11.88 -8.65
C SER A 23 1.48 11.62 -9.84
N VAL A 24 1.07 12.06 -11.02
CA VAL A 24 1.90 12.03 -12.24
C VAL A 24 2.00 13.44 -12.79
N SER A 25 3.22 13.87 -13.12
CA SER A 25 3.48 15.17 -13.75
C SER A 25 3.49 15.04 -15.28
N VAL A 26 2.56 15.71 -15.96
CA VAL A 26 2.40 15.67 -17.42
C VAL A 26 2.29 17.10 -17.96
N ASN A 27 3.23 17.51 -18.82
CA ASN A 27 3.24 18.86 -19.42
C ASN A 27 3.12 20.00 -18.38
N GLY A 28 3.67 19.82 -17.18
CA GLY A 28 3.61 20.81 -16.09
C GLY A 28 2.29 20.80 -15.30
N GLN A 29 1.39 19.85 -15.55
CA GLN A 29 0.20 19.61 -14.75
C GLN A 29 0.39 18.36 -13.88
N THR A 30 0.01 18.46 -12.62
CA THR A 30 -0.01 17.32 -11.68
C THR A 30 -1.39 16.69 -11.72
N LEU A 31 -1.45 15.43 -12.15
CA LEU A 31 -2.65 14.61 -12.11
C LEU A 31 -2.58 13.71 -10.87
N GLU A 32 -3.56 13.80 -9.99
CA GLU A 32 -3.72 12.80 -8.92
C GLU A 32 -4.17 11.48 -9.53
N VAL A 33 -3.48 10.40 -9.17
CA VAL A 33 -3.75 9.06 -9.67
C VAL A 33 -3.77 8.07 -8.52
N GLU A 34 -4.25 6.88 -8.82
CA GLU A 34 -4.37 5.80 -7.88
C GLU A 34 -3.69 4.55 -8.45
N VAL A 35 -2.88 3.88 -7.64
CA VAL A 35 -2.07 2.72 -8.02
C VAL A 35 -2.43 1.51 -7.17
N GLU A 36 -2.60 0.37 -7.83
CA GLU A 36 -2.99 -0.88 -7.17
C GLU A 36 -1.76 -1.70 -6.77
N ARG A 37 -1.76 -2.22 -5.54
CA ARG A 37 -0.70 -3.11 -5.06
C ARG A 37 -0.90 -4.52 -5.61
N VAL A 38 0.11 -5.05 -6.30
CA VAL A 38 0.14 -6.45 -6.75
C VAL A 38 0.74 -7.36 -5.67
N TYR A 39 1.72 -6.87 -4.93
CA TYR A 39 2.36 -7.60 -3.83
C TYR A 39 2.73 -6.65 -2.71
N ALA A 40 2.20 -6.89 -1.50
CA ALA A 40 2.41 -6.02 -0.36
C ALA A 40 2.56 -6.82 0.95
N PRO A 41 3.70 -7.51 1.16
CA PRO A 41 3.93 -8.21 2.41
C PRO A 41 3.90 -7.25 3.60
N GLY A 42 3.26 -7.69 4.69
CA GLY A 42 3.20 -6.93 5.93
C GLY A 42 4.57 -6.73 6.58
N ALA A 43 4.68 -5.73 7.46
CA ALA A 43 5.87 -5.49 8.24
C ALA A 43 5.99 -6.45 9.42
N ALA A 44 7.16 -7.05 9.59
CA ALA A 44 7.43 -7.91 10.73
C ALA A 44 7.43 -7.08 12.03
N TYR A 45 6.62 -7.50 13.01
CA TYR A 45 6.53 -6.83 14.30
C TYR A 45 7.90 -6.82 15.02
N PRO A 46 8.44 -5.66 15.40
CA PRO A 46 9.71 -5.59 16.11
C PRO A 46 9.65 -6.32 17.46
N ARG A 47 10.55 -7.29 17.68
CA ARG A 47 10.62 -8.06 18.94
C ARG A 47 10.74 -7.18 20.19
N SER A 48 11.43 -6.04 20.09
CA SER A 48 11.56 -5.07 21.19
C SER A 48 10.25 -4.37 21.53
N ALA A 49 9.47 -3.98 20.52
CA ALA A 49 8.14 -3.38 20.71
C ALA A 49 7.15 -4.42 21.23
N LEU A 50 7.18 -5.63 20.67
CA LEU A 50 6.32 -6.76 21.08
C LEU A 50 6.48 -7.09 22.57
N ARG A 51 7.72 -7.24 23.06
CA ARG A 51 7.99 -7.51 24.48
C ARG A 51 7.54 -6.39 25.42
N ARG A 52 7.45 -5.15 24.93
CA ARG A 52 7.06 -3.97 25.71
C ARG A 52 5.58 -3.63 25.56
N GLY A 53 4.83 -4.39 24.77
CA GLY A 53 3.42 -4.09 24.50
C GLY A 53 3.21 -2.75 23.78
N ILE A 54 4.18 -2.30 22.97
CA ILE A 54 4.08 -1.00 22.28
C ILE A 54 3.40 -1.23 20.94
N GLU A 55 2.30 -0.53 20.71
CA GLU A 55 1.58 -0.41 19.44
C GLU A 55 1.81 0.96 18.81
N GLY A 56 1.50 1.10 17.52
CA GLY A 56 1.60 2.38 16.82
C GLY A 56 1.51 2.24 15.31
N PHE A 57 1.97 3.28 14.60
CA PHE A 57 1.96 3.34 13.15
C PHE A 57 3.19 4.04 12.59
N VAL A 58 3.42 3.83 11.30
CA VAL A 58 4.39 4.57 10.49
C VAL A 58 3.77 4.86 9.14
N VAL A 59 3.88 6.10 8.68
CA VAL A 59 3.50 6.51 7.32
C VAL A 59 4.78 6.67 6.50
N VAL A 60 4.80 6.03 5.34
CA VAL A 60 5.93 6.05 4.41
C VAL A 60 5.46 6.65 3.09
N GLU A 61 6.24 7.59 2.57
CA GLU A 61 6.09 8.13 1.22
C GLU A 61 7.18 7.54 0.31
N PHE A 62 6.84 7.31 -0.95
CA PHE A 62 7.72 6.74 -1.97
C PHE A 62 7.17 7.04 -3.37
N ASP A 63 8.00 6.79 -4.38
CA ASP A 63 7.55 6.81 -5.77
C ASP A 63 7.37 5.37 -6.28
N VAL A 64 6.55 5.18 -7.31
CA VAL A 64 6.37 3.92 -8.02
C VAL A 64 6.96 4.06 -9.42
N SER A 65 7.89 3.17 -9.77
CA SER A 65 8.54 3.14 -11.08
C SER A 65 7.57 2.77 -12.20
N PRO A 66 7.91 3.03 -13.48
CA PRO A 66 7.13 2.53 -14.62
C PRO A 66 6.96 1.01 -14.65
N GLU A 67 7.83 0.26 -13.98
CA GLU A 67 7.78 -1.20 -13.85
C GLU A 67 7.00 -1.67 -12.60
N GLY A 68 6.49 -0.74 -11.79
CA GLY A 68 5.73 -1.03 -10.58
C GLY A 68 6.59 -1.23 -9.31
N GLU A 69 7.87 -0.88 -9.35
CA GLU A 69 8.77 -1.01 -8.19
C GLU A 69 8.70 0.22 -7.26
N VAL A 70 8.87 0.03 -5.96
CA VAL A 70 8.98 1.13 -4.99
C VAL A 70 10.35 1.79 -5.08
N LEU A 71 10.36 3.12 -5.25
CA LEU A 71 11.55 3.96 -5.35
C LEU A 71 11.64 4.94 -4.17
N ASP A 72 12.88 5.17 -3.72
CA ASP A 72 13.26 6.20 -2.74
C ASP A 72 12.33 6.33 -1.51
N PRO A 73 11.94 5.23 -0.84
CA PRO A 73 10.97 5.34 0.24
C PRO A 73 11.58 6.05 1.46
N TYR A 74 10.76 6.86 2.13
CA TYR A 74 11.14 7.57 3.36
C TYR A 74 9.94 7.76 4.30
N VAL A 75 10.22 7.88 5.60
CA VAL A 75 9.17 8.02 6.63
C VAL A 75 8.73 9.49 6.71
N VAL A 76 7.43 9.72 6.62
CA VAL A 76 6.83 11.06 6.74
C VAL A 76 6.09 11.28 8.06
N ASP A 77 5.63 10.21 8.72
CA ASP A 77 4.96 10.31 10.03
C ASP A 77 5.10 9.02 10.86
N THR A 78 5.08 9.17 12.19
CA THR A 78 5.14 8.06 13.17
C THR A 78 4.69 8.55 14.54
N ASP A 79 3.88 7.77 15.25
CA ASP A 79 3.50 8.07 16.64
C ASP A 79 4.48 7.49 17.67
N LYS A 80 5.32 6.52 17.27
CA LYS A 80 6.32 5.86 18.11
C LYS A 80 7.71 5.93 17.48
N PRO A 81 8.39 7.08 17.55
CA PRO A 81 9.74 7.24 17.02
C PRO A 81 10.71 6.14 17.49
N GLY A 82 11.45 5.56 16.56
CA GLY A 82 12.45 4.51 16.77
C GLY A 82 11.90 3.10 16.99
N SER A 83 10.58 2.90 16.98
CA SER A 83 9.97 1.60 17.26
C SER A 83 9.75 0.77 16.00
N PHE A 84 9.20 1.37 14.94
CA PHE A 84 8.59 0.63 13.83
C PHE A 84 9.16 0.98 12.45
N GLU A 85 9.82 2.12 12.31
CA GLU A 85 10.29 2.69 11.04
C GLU A 85 11.14 1.69 10.27
N ARG A 86 12.12 1.07 10.94
CA ARG A 86 12.99 0.09 10.29
C ARG A 86 12.21 -1.13 9.77
N ALA A 87 11.14 -1.54 10.46
CA ALA A 87 10.33 -2.66 10.01
C ALA A 87 9.45 -2.28 8.81
N SER A 88 8.78 -1.12 8.88
CA SER A 88 7.98 -0.57 7.78
C SER A 88 8.82 -0.36 6.53
N MET A 89 9.99 0.26 6.67
CA MET A 89 10.93 0.53 5.59
C MET A 89 11.49 -0.74 4.93
N ARG A 90 11.58 -1.86 5.64
CA ARG A 90 11.96 -3.15 5.01
C ARG A 90 10.81 -3.81 4.28
N ALA A 91 9.58 -3.60 4.75
CA ALA A 91 8.40 -4.16 4.13
C ALA A 91 8.06 -3.43 2.83
N VAL A 92 7.98 -2.10 2.87
CA VAL A 92 7.62 -1.25 1.72
C VAL A 92 8.58 -1.45 0.54
N ARG A 93 9.88 -1.65 0.77
CA ARG A 93 10.87 -1.90 -0.29
C ARG A 93 10.64 -3.21 -1.05
N ARG A 94 9.79 -4.10 -0.53
CA ARG A 94 9.43 -5.36 -1.15
C ARG A 94 8.06 -5.29 -1.83
N TRP A 95 7.39 -4.15 -1.74
CA TRP A 95 6.10 -3.97 -2.38
C TRP A 95 6.27 -3.83 -3.90
N ALA A 96 5.26 -4.29 -4.62
CA ALA A 96 5.15 -4.13 -6.06
C ALA A 96 3.73 -3.68 -6.41
N TYR A 97 3.64 -2.82 -7.41
CA TYR A 97 2.43 -2.20 -7.90
C TYR A 97 2.16 -2.61 -9.34
N GLU A 98 0.91 -2.46 -9.77
CA GLU A 98 0.59 -2.52 -11.19
C GLU A 98 1.21 -1.30 -11.88
N PRO A 99 1.96 -1.47 -12.98
CA PRO A 99 2.48 -0.37 -13.78
C PRO A 99 1.39 0.62 -14.17
N TYR A 100 1.55 1.90 -13.80
CA TYR A 100 0.62 2.93 -14.22
C TYR A 100 0.90 3.35 -15.66
N VAL A 101 -0.10 3.19 -16.54
CA VAL A 101 0.02 3.49 -17.96
C VAL A 101 -0.80 4.72 -18.31
N LEU A 102 -0.14 5.74 -18.82
CA LEU A 102 -0.77 6.95 -19.33
C LEU A 102 -0.55 7.06 -20.84
N ASN A 103 -1.65 7.14 -21.61
CA ASN A 103 -1.60 7.23 -23.08
C ASN A 103 -0.78 6.11 -23.75
N GLY A 104 -0.82 4.89 -23.19
CA GLY A 104 -0.08 3.74 -23.70
C GLY A 104 1.40 3.69 -23.30
N ILE A 105 1.86 4.63 -22.47
CA ILE A 105 3.23 4.70 -21.97
C ILE A 105 3.22 4.48 -20.46
N ALA A 106 4.05 3.56 -19.95
CA ALA A 106 4.23 3.39 -18.52
C ALA A 106 4.97 4.60 -17.93
N VAL A 107 4.45 5.16 -16.84
CA VAL A 107 4.98 6.38 -16.22
C VAL A 107 5.18 6.19 -14.72
N ARG A 108 6.11 6.96 -14.16
CA ARG A 108 6.34 7.03 -12.72
C ARG A 108 5.15 7.71 -12.03
N VAL A 109 4.78 7.20 -10.87
CA VAL A 109 3.84 7.84 -9.94
C VAL A 109 4.62 8.33 -8.72
N GLU A 110 4.49 9.60 -8.40
CA GLU A 110 5.24 10.28 -7.34
C GLU A 110 4.39 10.50 -6.09
N GLY A 111 5.03 10.53 -4.93
CA GLY A 111 4.39 10.90 -3.66
C GLY A 111 3.34 9.91 -3.17
N VAL A 112 3.51 8.63 -3.49
CA VAL A 112 2.62 7.56 -3.03
C VAL A 112 2.82 7.37 -1.53
N THR A 113 1.73 7.39 -0.76
CA THR A 113 1.79 7.28 0.70
C THR A 113 1.12 6.01 1.20
N ALA A 114 1.78 5.31 2.12
CA ALA A 114 1.23 4.11 2.77
C ALA A 114 1.40 4.12 4.28
N ARG A 115 0.37 3.65 5.00
CA ARG A 115 0.36 3.53 6.46
C ARG A 115 0.52 2.08 6.92
N PHE A 116 1.56 1.83 7.71
CA PHE A 116 1.78 0.59 8.43
C PHE A 116 1.23 0.74 9.84
N THR A 117 0.31 -0.13 10.25
CA THR A 117 -0.24 -0.16 11.62
C THR A 117 0.21 -1.42 12.33
N PHE A 118 0.72 -1.27 13.55
CA PHE A 118 1.23 -2.34 14.41
C PHE A 118 0.35 -2.45 15.64
N GLN A 119 -0.42 -3.53 15.71
CA GLN A 119 -1.31 -3.87 16.81
C GLN A 119 -0.98 -5.26 17.33
N LEU A 120 -1.14 -5.46 18.62
CA LEU A 120 -1.03 -6.76 19.26
C LEU A 120 -2.35 -7.49 19.05
N ALA A 121 -2.28 -8.80 18.89
CA ALA A 121 -3.48 -9.61 18.94
C ALA A 121 -3.94 -9.70 20.40
N ASP A 122 -5.23 -9.43 20.64
CA ASP A 122 -5.90 -9.69 21.91
C ASP A 122 -5.99 -11.20 22.22
#